data_AF-A0A972Q0E9-F1
#
_entry.id   AF-A0A972Q0E9-F1
#
_cell.length_a   1.000
_cell.length_b   1.000
_cell.length_c   1.000
_cell.angle_alpha   90.00
_cell.angle_beta   90.00
_cell.angle_gamma   90.00
#
_symmetry.space_group_name_H-M   'P 1'
#
loop_
_entity.id
_entity.type
_entity.pdbx_description
1 polymer ?
#
loop_
_entity_poly.entity_id
_entity_poly.type
_entity_poly.pdbx_seq_one_letter_code
_entity_poly.pdbx_strand_id
1 'polypeptide(L)'
;MTEMRAEDLLAILRRIVRDFSPLLPGMRLEVVSSEAFRARLLGKPILPGEALEGLRPAAPPQGDRQEEASPLYPLHAFPSTSVVMVDVEGMRALIAEEDRRLQRVLTEGMILREVIYLATSRQPFPDPRSRAETILRRHWPFQYAALRSVGLTVSGFERPATAENLAKDN
;
A
#
# COMPACT_ATOMS: atom_id res chain seq x y z
N MET A 1 -27.19 -0.20 -3.40
CA MET A 1 -26.11 -0.84 -4.21
C MET A 1 -24.91 -0.99 -3.29
N THR A 2 -24.25 -2.15 -3.25
CA THR A 2 -23.31 -2.49 -2.16
C THR A 2 -21.86 -2.24 -2.58
N GLU A 3 -21.21 -1.29 -1.90
CA GLU A 3 -19.76 -1.02 -1.97
C GLU A 3 -18.94 -2.26 -1.58
N MET A 4 -17.68 -2.32 -2.02
CA MET A 4 -16.77 -3.38 -1.60
C MET A 4 -16.54 -3.34 -0.10
N ARG A 5 -16.76 -4.47 0.57
CA ARG A 5 -16.59 -4.57 2.01
C ARG A 5 -15.12 -4.64 2.39
N ALA A 6 -14.79 -4.19 3.59
CA ALA A 6 -13.44 -4.30 4.14
C ALA A 6 -12.93 -5.75 4.17
N GLU A 7 -13.83 -6.71 4.40
CA GLU A 7 -13.53 -8.15 4.39
C GLU A 7 -13.09 -8.64 3.00
N ASP A 8 -13.79 -8.22 1.95
CA ASP A 8 -13.47 -8.58 0.56
C ASP A 8 -12.10 -8.02 0.15
N LEU A 9 -11.85 -6.76 0.52
CA LEU A 9 -10.57 -6.08 0.31
C LEU A 9 -9.45 -6.86 1.02
N LEU A 10 -9.60 -7.15 2.31
CA LEU A 10 -8.62 -7.91 3.08
C LEU A 10 -8.39 -9.32 2.52
N ALA A 11 -9.43 -9.99 2.02
CA ALA A 11 -9.32 -11.29 1.39
C ALA A 11 -8.44 -11.24 0.13
N ILE A 12 -8.61 -10.20 -0.70
CA ILE A 12 -7.78 -9.96 -1.88
C ILE A 12 -6.32 -9.73 -1.48
N LEU A 13 -6.07 -8.83 -0.52
CA LEU A 13 -4.71 -8.51 -0.06
C LEU A 13 -4.00 -9.75 0.48
N ARG A 14 -4.66 -10.52 1.36
CA ARG A 14 -4.11 -11.74 1.95
C ARG A 14 -3.85 -12.82 0.91
N ARG A 15 -4.75 -12.98 -0.08
CA ARG A 15 -4.55 -13.91 -1.20
C ARG A 15 -3.25 -13.58 -1.91
N ILE A 16 -3.04 -12.32 -2.27
CA ILE A 16 -1.87 -11.89 -3.04
C ILE A 16 -0.58 -12.07 -2.24
N VAL A 17 -0.56 -11.63 -0.98
CA VAL A 17 0.60 -11.84 -0.11
C VAL A 17 0.92 -13.33 0.03
N ARG A 18 -0.08 -14.21 0.18
CA ARG A 18 0.13 -15.66 0.24
C ARG A 18 0.70 -16.21 -1.07
N ASP A 19 0.14 -15.82 -2.21
CA ASP A 19 0.56 -16.31 -3.54
C ASP A 19 2.03 -15.94 -3.85
N PHE A 20 2.54 -14.86 -3.27
CA PHE A 20 3.92 -14.38 -3.44
C PHE A 20 4.85 -14.72 -2.26
N SER A 21 4.33 -15.31 -1.18
CA SER A 21 5.14 -15.72 -0.02
C SER A 21 6.31 -16.66 -0.36
N PRO A 22 6.22 -17.58 -1.35
CA PRO A 22 7.37 -18.40 -1.75
C PRO A 22 8.51 -17.61 -2.39
N LEU A 23 8.21 -16.45 -2.98
CA LEU A 23 9.21 -15.56 -3.58
C LEU A 23 9.85 -14.61 -2.56
N LEU A 24 9.10 -14.28 -1.50
CA LEU A 24 9.48 -13.32 -0.47
C LEU A 24 9.34 -13.96 0.91
N PRO A 25 10.28 -14.83 1.32
CA PRO A 25 10.26 -15.44 2.63
C PRO A 25 10.20 -14.36 3.73
N GLY A 26 9.25 -14.52 4.66
CA GLY A 26 9.02 -13.55 5.72
C GLY A 26 8.14 -12.36 5.35
N MET A 27 7.59 -12.31 4.13
CA MET A 27 6.62 -11.28 3.76
C MET A 27 5.35 -11.39 4.61
N ARG A 28 4.89 -10.25 5.15
CA ARG A 28 3.65 -10.17 5.92
C ARG A 28 2.83 -8.94 5.58
N LEU A 29 1.51 -9.06 5.72
CA LEU A 29 0.57 -7.95 5.63
C LEU A 29 0.27 -7.43 7.03
N GLU A 30 0.46 -6.14 7.27
CA GLU A 30 0.13 -5.48 8.52
C GLU A 30 -1.01 -4.48 8.30
N VAL A 31 -2.13 -4.69 8.99
CA VAL A 31 -3.29 -3.82 8.92
C VAL A 31 -3.24 -2.84 10.08
N VAL A 32 -3.35 -1.55 9.78
CA VAL A 32 -3.31 -0.46 10.76
C VAL A 32 -4.46 0.51 10.54
N SER A 33 -4.81 1.30 11.55
CA SER A 33 -5.75 2.42 11.38
C SER A 33 -5.12 3.52 10.52
N SER A 34 -5.93 4.37 9.89
CA SER A 34 -5.44 5.51 9.10
C SER A 34 -4.53 6.43 9.89
N GLU A 35 -4.82 6.63 11.18
CA GLU A 35 -4.00 7.42 12.09
C GLU A 35 -2.64 6.76 12.33
N ALA A 36 -2.62 5.48 12.68
CA ALA A 36 -1.37 4.74 12.88
C ALA A 36 -0.53 4.63 11.61
N PHE A 37 -1.19 4.51 10.45
CA PHE A 37 -0.56 4.52 9.14
C PHE A 37 0.16 5.85 8.88
N ARG A 38 -0.54 6.98 9.07
CA ARG A 38 0.01 8.33 8.93
C ARG A 38 1.16 8.57 9.90
N ALA A 39 0.98 8.23 11.18
CA ALA A 39 2.00 8.43 12.20
C ALA A 39 3.28 7.66 11.88
N ARG A 40 3.18 6.39 11.48
CA ARG A 40 4.33 5.57 11.08
C ARG A 40 5.02 6.08 9.81
N LEU A 41 4.27 6.53 8.80
CA LEU A 41 4.87 7.07 7.58
C LEU A 41 5.55 8.43 7.79
N LEU A 42 5.04 9.24 8.72
CA LEU A 42 5.59 10.57 9.01
C LEU A 42 6.64 10.55 10.12
N GLY A 43 7.04 9.36 10.62
CA GLY A 43 8.00 9.23 11.72
C GLY A 43 7.51 9.85 13.03
N LYS A 44 6.20 10.09 13.19
CA LYS A 44 5.63 10.64 14.41
C LYS A 44 5.46 9.49 15.41
N PRO A 45 6.05 9.58 16.62
CA PRO A 45 5.90 8.53 17.62
C PRO A 45 4.43 8.43 18.03
N ILE A 46 3.84 7.25 17.82
CA ILE A 46 2.57 6.89 18.45
C ILE A 46 2.90 6.55 19.90
N LEU A 47 2.62 7.47 20.82
CA LEU A 47 2.89 7.23 22.24
C LEU A 47 1.89 6.18 22.77
N PRO A 48 2.35 5.10 23.42
CA PRO A 48 1.48 4.10 24.02
C PRO A 48 0.76 4.72 25.23
N GLY A 49 -0.47 5.20 24.99
CA GLY A 49 -1.32 5.85 26.00
C GLY A 49 -2.62 6.40 25.41
N GLU A 50 -2.64 6.78 24.13
CA GLU A 50 -3.83 7.34 23.48
C GLU A 50 -4.88 6.29 23.08
N ALA A 51 -4.52 5.01 23.09
CA ALA A 51 -5.45 3.96 22.67
C ALA A 51 -6.52 3.60 23.73
N LEU A 52 -6.41 4.07 24.98
CA LEU A 52 -7.24 3.49 26.07
C LEU A 52 -7.71 4.41 27.21
N GLU A 53 -7.48 5.73 27.19
CA GLU A 53 -8.03 6.60 28.25
C GLU A 53 -8.78 7.83 27.73
N GLY A 54 -10.06 7.91 28.09
CA GLY A 54 -10.60 9.16 28.62
C GLY A 54 -11.46 10.02 27.69
N LEU A 55 -12.77 9.89 27.85
CA LEU A 55 -13.71 11.01 27.78
C LEU A 55 -13.16 12.27 28.48
N ARG A 56 -12.81 13.35 27.73
CA ARG A 56 -13.10 14.77 28.07
C ARG A 56 -12.51 15.75 27.04
N PRO A 57 -13.18 16.89 26.78
CA PRO A 57 -12.67 17.90 25.86
C PRO A 57 -11.63 18.77 26.59
N ALA A 58 -10.37 18.71 26.14
CA ALA A 58 -9.38 19.72 26.47
C ALA A 58 -9.30 20.74 25.32
N ALA A 59 -9.23 22.02 25.70
CA ALA A 59 -9.27 23.21 24.83
C ALA A 59 -8.22 23.20 23.69
N PRO A 60 -8.46 23.94 22.59
CA PRO A 60 -7.64 23.84 21.39
C PRO A 60 -6.29 24.56 21.59
N PRO A 61 -5.15 23.97 21.17
CA PRO A 61 -3.98 24.77 20.85
C PRO A 61 -4.26 25.49 19.52
N GLN A 62 -4.27 26.81 19.58
CA GLN A 62 -4.20 27.68 18.41
C GLN A 62 -2.81 27.58 17.77
N GLY A 63 -2.78 27.58 16.44
CA GLY A 63 -1.59 27.89 15.65
C GLY A 63 -0.77 26.67 15.23
N ASP A 64 -1.10 26.07 14.09
CA ASP A 64 -0.33 26.31 12.86
C ASP A 64 -1.03 25.62 11.69
N ARG A 65 -0.83 26.21 10.52
CA ARG A 65 -1.49 25.93 9.24
C ARG A 65 -1.76 24.43 9.04
N GLN A 66 -3.03 24.09 8.82
CA GLN A 66 -3.40 22.89 8.08
C GLN A 66 -2.72 22.98 6.71
N GLU A 67 -1.50 22.48 6.61
CA GLU A 67 -1.07 21.84 5.37
C GLU A 67 -2.12 20.79 5.09
N GLU A 68 -2.95 21.02 4.07
CA GLU A 68 -3.74 19.99 3.43
C GLU A 68 -2.75 18.93 2.94
N ALA A 69 -2.42 18.02 3.85
CA ALA A 69 -1.54 16.91 3.57
C ALA A 69 -2.23 16.09 2.49
N SER A 70 -1.65 16.08 1.28
CA SER A 70 -2.08 15.23 0.18
C SER A 70 -2.44 13.84 0.71
N PRO A 71 -3.57 13.25 0.29
CA PRO A 71 -3.99 11.97 0.83
C PRO A 71 -2.88 10.94 0.60
N LEU A 72 -2.33 10.43 1.70
CA LEU A 72 -1.26 9.43 1.64
C LEU A 72 -1.79 8.18 0.94
N TYR A 73 -0.98 7.65 0.03
CA TYR A 73 -1.26 6.37 -0.60
C TYR A 73 -1.39 5.29 0.49
N PRO A 74 -2.51 4.53 0.56
CA PRO A 74 -2.91 3.77 1.74
C PRO A 74 -2.21 2.40 1.89
N LEU A 75 -1.13 2.20 1.14
CA LEU A 75 -0.33 0.98 1.12
C LEU A 75 1.15 1.38 1.13
N HIS A 76 1.94 0.64 1.90
CA HIS A 76 3.39 0.89 1.96
C HIS A 76 4.16 -0.38 2.26
N ALA A 77 5.05 -0.75 1.35
CA ALA A 77 6.05 -1.79 1.56
C ALA A 77 7.29 -1.26 2.30
N PHE A 78 7.73 -1.99 3.32
CA PHE A 78 8.98 -1.78 4.05
C PHE A 78 10.01 -2.85 3.67
N PRO A 79 10.95 -2.56 2.76
CA PRO A 79 11.98 -3.49 2.33
C PRO A 79 12.84 -4.03 3.46
N SER A 80 13.12 -3.28 4.52
CA SER A 80 13.96 -3.73 5.64
C SER A 80 13.30 -4.87 6.44
N THR A 81 11.97 -4.87 6.55
CA THR A 81 11.21 -5.81 7.38
C THR A 81 10.34 -6.79 6.58
N SER A 82 10.29 -6.67 5.25
CA SER A 82 9.39 -7.44 4.36
C SER A 82 7.91 -7.26 4.71
N VAL A 83 7.52 -6.10 5.23
CA VAL A 83 6.14 -5.82 5.61
C VAL A 83 5.46 -5.01 4.52
N VAL A 84 4.24 -5.38 4.15
CA VAL A 84 3.31 -4.46 3.48
C VAL A 84 2.33 -3.96 4.52
N MET A 85 2.41 -2.69 4.86
CA MET A 85 1.47 -2.02 5.75
C MET A 85 0.31 -1.46 4.95
N VAL A 86 -0.91 -1.62 5.46
CA VAL A 86 -2.14 -1.18 4.79
C VAL A 86 -3.06 -0.43 5.73
N ASP A 87 -3.52 0.72 5.27
CA ASP A 87 -4.71 1.41 5.77
C ASP A 87 -5.92 0.95 4.97
N VAL A 88 -6.69 0.00 5.51
CA VAL A 88 -7.86 -0.58 4.83
C VAL A 88 -8.97 0.46 4.66
N GLU A 89 -9.09 1.41 5.58
CA GLU A 89 -10.12 2.45 5.52
C GLU A 89 -9.77 3.48 4.45
N GLY A 90 -8.53 3.95 4.42
CA GLY A 90 -8.02 4.83 3.38
C GLY A 90 -8.07 4.18 1.99
N MET A 91 -7.75 2.89 1.90
CA MET A 91 -7.85 2.15 0.64
C MET A 91 -9.30 1.99 0.18
N ARG A 92 -10.23 1.70 1.10
CA ARG A 92 -11.67 1.62 0.78
C ARG A 92 -12.21 2.97 0.34
N ALA A 93 -11.82 4.06 1.01
CA ALA A 93 -12.21 5.41 0.62
C ALA A 93 -11.71 5.75 -0.79
N LEU A 94 -10.44 5.44 -1.10
CA LEU A 94 -9.84 5.72 -2.41
C LEU A 94 -10.56 5.02 -3.57
N ILE A 95 -11.03 3.80 -3.37
CA ILE A 95 -11.69 3.00 -4.43
C ILE A 95 -13.21 3.10 -4.39
N ALA A 96 -13.81 3.69 -3.35
CA ALA A 96 -15.26 3.81 -3.23
C ALA A 96 -15.87 4.67 -4.36
N GLU A 97 -15.12 5.68 -4.82
CA GLU A 97 -15.50 6.59 -5.90
C GLU A 97 -15.42 5.95 -7.29
N GLU A 98 -14.77 4.78 -7.39
CA GLU A 98 -14.50 4.09 -8.64
C GLU A 98 -15.61 3.11 -9.02
N ASP A 99 -15.73 2.81 -10.32
CA ASP A 99 -16.66 1.81 -10.82
C ASP A 99 -16.42 0.46 -10.10
N ARG A 100 -17.50 -0.17 -9.64
CA ARG A 100 -17.47 -1.46 -8.93
C ARG A 100 -16.70 -2.55 -9.69
N ARG A 101 -16.74 -2.53 -11.03
CA ARG A 101 -15.99 -3.47 -11.88
C ARG A 101 -14.48 -3.25 -11.77
N LEU A 102 -14.06 -2.02 -11.50
CA LEU A 102 -12.67 -1.60 -11.34
C LEU A 102 -12.16 -1.75 -9.91
N GLN A 103 -13.02 -1.63 -8.89
CA GLN A 103 -12.62 -1.71 -7.47
C GLN A 103 -11.72 -2.92 -7.15
N ARG A 104 -12.08 -4.11 -7.66
CA ARG A 104 -11.26 -5.32 -7.50
C ARG A 104 -9.93 -5.21 -8.23
N VAL A 105 -9.95 -4.76 -9.48
CA VAL A 105 -8.74 -4.65 -10.32
C VAL A 105 -7.76 -3.63 -9.72
N LEU A 106 -8.28 -2.49 -9.24
CA LEU A 106 -7.51 -1.47 -8.54
C LEU A 106 -6.89 -2.04 -7.26
N THR A 107 -7.68 -2.74 -6.45
CA THR A 107 -7.19 -3.39 -5.22
C THR A 107 -6.06 -4.37 -5.52
N GLU A 108 -6.26 -5.25 -6.51
CA GLU A 108 -5.25 -6.23 -6.93
C GLU A 108 -3.99 -5.54 -7.46
N GLY A 109 -4.14 -4.47 -8.25
CA GLY A 109 -3.02 -3.69 -8.80
C GLY A 109 -2.22 -2.96 -7.72
N MET A 110 -2.89 -2.34 -6.75
CA MET A 110 -2.25 -1.59 -5.68
C MET A 110 -1.35 -2.48 -4.81
N ILE A 111 -1.85 -3.63 -4.34
CA ILE A 111 -1.03 -4.55 -3.53
C ILE A 111 0.05 -5.24 -4.35
N LEU A 112 -0.23 -5.59 -5.62
CA LEU A 112 0.75 -6.21 -6.49
C LEU A 112 1.97 -5.30 -6.69
N ARG A 113 1.75 -3.99 -6.77
CA ARG A 113 2.81 -3.00 -6.85
C ARG A 113 3.74 -3.04 -5.63
N GLU A 114 3.19 -3.05 -4.42
CA GLU A 114 3.98 -3.11 -3.19
C GLU A 114 4.76 -4.43 -3.08
N VAL A 115 4.14 -5.55 -3.47
CA VAL A 115 4.78 -6.88 -3.49
C VAL A 115 5.93 -6.92 -4.50
N ILE A 116 5.75 -6.36 -5.69
CA ILE A 116 6.81 -6.27 -6.71
C ILE A 116 7.94 -5.36 -6.24
N TYR A 117 7.61 -4.25 -5.58
CA TYR A 117 8.61 -3.38 -4.98
C TYR A 117 9.45 -4.15 -3.94
N LEU A 118 8.82 -4.87 -3.00
CA LEU A 118 9.55 -5.73 -2.04
C LEU A 118 10.43 -6.78 -2.73
N ALA A 119 9.97 -7.36 -3.84
CA ALA A 119 10.71 -8.37 -4.58
C ALA A 119 11.93 -7.84 -5.34
N THR A 120 11.96 -6.55 -5.62
CA THR A 120 13.00 -5.90 -6.41
C THR A 120 13.91 -5.01 -5.58
N SER A 121 13.48 -4.58 -4.38
CA SER A 121 14.22 -3.64 -3.53
C SER A 121 15.47 -4.19 -2.85
N ARG A 122 15.59 -5.52 -2.71
CA ARG A 122 16.68 -6.16 -1.93
C ARG A 122 17.83 -6.74 -2.75
N GLN A 123 17.83 -6.61 -4.08
CA GLN A 123 18.82 -7.31 -4.90
C GLN A 123 19.66 -6.37 -5.76
N PRO A 124 20.99 -6.49 -5.74
CA PRO A 124 21.83 -5.88 -6.76
C PRO A 124 21.55 -6.61 -8.08
N PHE A 125 21.16 -5.84 -9.10
CA PHE A 125 20.97 -6.15 -10.53
C PHE A 125 20.83 -7.63 -10.96
N PRO A 126 19.75 -7.96 -11.69
CA PRO A 126 19.41 -7.24 -12.93
C PRO A 126 18.26 -6.24 -12.76
N ASP A 127 18.12 -5.37 -13.77
CA ASP A 127 17.06 -4.38 -13.95
C ASP A 127 15.74 -4.79 -13.23
N PRO A 128 15.32 -4.03 -12.19
CA PRO A 128 14.11 -4.28 -11.41
C PRO A 128 12.88 -4.57 -12.28
N ARG A 129 12.81 -3.93 -13.45
CA ARG A 129 11.74 -4.10 -14.43
C ARG A 129 11.73 -5.49 -15.05
N SER A 130 12.85 -5.94 -15.59
CA SER A 130 12.98 -7.27 -16.19
C SER A 130 12.64 -8.39 -15.19
N ARG A 131 12.95 -8.16 -13.91
CA ARG A 131 12.59 -9.08 -12.83
C ARG A 131 11.11 -9.03 -12.46
N ALA A 132 10.53 -7.84 -12.32
CA ALA A 132 9.09 -7.67 -12.11
C ALA A 132 8.29 -8.36 -13.20
N GLU A 133 8.70 -8.20 -14.46
CA GLU A 133 8.12 -8.89 -15.61
C GLU A 133 8.27 -10.42 -15.51
N THR A 134 9.44 -10.92 -15.13
CA THR A 134 9.65 -12.37 -14.91
C THR A 134 8.76 -12.91 -13.80
N ILE A 135 8.63 -12.19 -12.69
CA ILE A 135 7.78 -12.55 -11.56
C ILE A 135 6.31 -12.59 -11.99
N LEU A 136 5.84 -11.53 -12.67
CA LEU A 136 4.47 -11.46 -13.18
C LEU A 136 4.18 -12.59 -14.18
N ARG A 137 5.08 -12.85 -15.13
CA ARG A 137 4.94 -13.95 -16.10
C ARG A 137 4.84 -15.32 -15.43
N ARG A 138 5.63 -15.56 -14.39
CA ARG A 138 5.71 -16.88 -13.74
C ARG A 138 4.60 -17.12 -12.73
N HIS A 139 4.23 -16.09 -11.96
CA HIS A 139 3.31 -16.24 -10.84
C HIS A 139 1.90 -15.77 -11.17
N TRP A 140 1.73 -14.86 -12.13
CA TRP A 140 0.44 -14.27 -12.54
C TRP A 140 0.34 -14.09 -14.07
N PRO A 141 0.44 -15.18 -14.85
CA PRO A 141 0.52 -15.11 -16.31
C PRO A 141 -0.70 -14.43 -16.96
N PHE A 142 -1.90 -14.60 -16.41
CA PHE A 142 -3.13 -14.01 -16.94
C PHE A 142 -3.19 -12.49 -16.71
N GLN A 143 -2.83 -12.03 -15.52
CA GLN A 143 -2.75 -10.61 -15.19
C GLN A 143 -1.64 -9.93 -15.98
N TYR A 144 -0.49 -10.59 -16.14
CA TYR A 144 0.59 -10.10 -17.00
C TYR A 144 0.12 -9.94 -18.45
N ALA A 145 -0.57 -10.93 -19.01
CA ALA A 145 -1.12 -10.85 -20.37
C ALA A 145 -2.15 -9.71 -20.50
N ALA A 146 -3.00 -9.52 -19.49
CA ALA A 146 -3.97 -8.42 -19.46
C ALA A 146 -3.27 -7.04 -19.45
N LEU A 147 -2.29 -6.84 -18.57
CA LEU A 147 -1.50 -5.60 -18.51
C LEU A 147 -0.81 -5.29 -19.83
N ARG A 148 -0.23 -6.31 -20.49
CA ARG A 148 0.40 -6.17 -21.81
C ARG A 148 -0.60 -5.84 -22.91
N SER A 149 -1.81 -6.40 -22.85
CA SER A 149 -2.86 -6.16 -23.86
C SER A 149 -3.36 -4.71 -23.89
N VAL A 150 -3.27 -3.99 -22.77
CA VAL A 150 -3.66 -2.57 -22.67
C VAL A 150 -2.49 -1.60 -22.85
N GLY A 151 -1.33 -2.08 -23.33
CA GLY A 151 -0.16 -1.24 -23.57
C GLY A 151 0.54 -0.73 -22.29
N LEU A 152 0.08 -1.15 -21.11
CA LEU A 152 0.75 -0.87 -19.85
C LEU A 152 2.02 -1.72 -19.76
N THR A 153 3.14 -1.12 -20.13
CA THR A 153 4.45 -1.64 -19.73
C THR A 153 4.71 -1.31 -18.25
N VAL A 154 5.62 -2.04 -17.61
CA VAL A 154 6.07 -1.89 -16.20
C VAL A 154 6.64 -0.48 -15.88
N SER A 155 6.49 0.49 -16.78
CA SER A 155 6.76 1.91 -16.60
C SER A 155 5.82 2.60 -15.58
N GLY A 156 4.67 2.00 -15.23
CA GLY A 156 3.73 2.55 -14.24
C GLY A 156 4.05 2.25 -12.77
N PHE A 157 5.17 1.57 -12.47
CA PHE A 157 5.54 1.21 -11.09
C PHE A 157 6.23 2.36 -10.33
N GLU A 158 6.50 3.50 -10.97
CA GLU A 158 7.00 4.70 -10.29
C GLU A 158 6.01 5.15 -9.22
N ARG A 159 6.47 5.17 -7.97
CA ARG A 159 5.71 5.60 -6.79
C ARG A 159 5.20 7.04 -6.99
N PRO A 160 3.89 7.38 -6.84
CA PRO A 160 3.49 8.78 -6.80
C PRO A 160 4.25 9.41 -5.63
N ALA A 161 4.97 10.46 -5.96
CA ALA A 161 6.00 11.04 -5.13
C ALA A 161 5.52 12.41 -4.62
N THR A 162 5.87 12.70 -3.35
CA THR A 162 5.73 13.93 -2.53
C THR A 162 4.45 14.08 -1.68
N ALA A 163 4.50 14.73 -0.50
CA ALA A 163 4.91 16.14 -0.38
C ALA A 163 6.36 16.48 0.03
N GLU A 164 7.24 15.55 0.36
CA GLU A 164 8.69 15.83 0.32
C GLU A 164 9.35 14.45 0.29
N ASN A 165 9.44 13.90 -0.93
CA ASN A 165 9.76 12.51 -1.25
C ASN A 165 10.42 11.73 -0.13
N LEU A 166 9.60 11.06 0.68
CA LEU A 166 10.06 10.16 1.72
C LEU A 166 11.05 10.78 2.72
N ALA A 167 11.18 12.09 2.88
CA ALA A 167 12.41 12.75 3.36
C ALA A 167 13.24 11.95 4.41
N LYS A 168 14.25 11.14 4.10
CA LYS A 168 14.65 10.41 2.91
C LYS A 168 14.90 8.98 3.44
N ASP A 169 13.93 8.07 3.32
CA ASP A 169 14.01 6.68 3.81
C ASP A 169 14.34 6.51 5.33
N ASN A 170 13.70 7.27 6.23
CA ASN A 170 13.84 7.09 7.70
C ASN A 170 13.64 5.63 8.16
#